data_AF-A0A4W5NDN4-F1
#
_entry.id   AF-A0A4W5NDN4-F1
#
_cell.length_a   1.000
_cell.length_b   1.000
_cell.length_c   1.000
_cell.angle_alpha   90.00
_cell.angle_beta   90.00
_cell.angle_gamma   90.00
#
_symmetry.space_group_name_H-M   'P 1'
#
loop_
_entity.id
_entity.type
_entity.pdbx_description
1 polymer ?
#
loop_
_entity_poly.entity_id
_entity_poly.type
_entity_poly.pdbx_seq_one_letter_code
_entity_poly.pdbx_strand_id
1 'polypeptide(L)'
;MSHTGPPPRWRNCPRRGQPVAGKFLPMKTMLGPKYDDKVPEENRFHPNMLSQYLKSLKVKMGLLVDLTNTTRFYDRNEIEKEGVKYVKLQCKGHGECPSAETTAMFIRLCEHFMEKTPTELIGVHCTHGFNRTGFLICAYLVEKLDWSVEAAVAAFAQARAPGIYKGDYLKELFRRYGDIEDAPAAPTLPEWCFDDDDGDQDDDGNVIGQESQSGPSSSESAPGKRRKERLKFGAIFVEGVTVKGVTQVTTQPKLAEIQRKCQEFAEWEKSGFPGAQPVSMDRRNLRFLEQNPYKVSWKADGTRYMMLINGKNEVHMIDRDNSVFHIANLEFPFRKDLRVHLVNTLLDGEMIIDKVNGQPVPRYLIYDIIKFNVSSAMPVQRRSCYHHKYYCLRTEQPF
;
A
#
# COMPACT_ATOMS: atom_id res chain seq x y z
N MET A 1 -14.38 -23.15 -27.24
CA MET A 1 -15.80 -22.74 -27.37
C MET A 1 -15.88 -21.29 -26.95
N SER A 2 -16.54 -20.42 -27.72
CA SER A 2 -16.61 -18.98 -27.38
C SER A 2 -17.42 -18.80 -26.09
N HIS A 3 -16.79 -18.25 -25.05
CA HIS A 3 -17.47 -17.95 -23.80
C HIS A 3 -18.61 -16.94 -24.04
N THR A 4 -19.86 -17.41 -23.92
CA THR A 4 -21.08 -16.60 -24.09
C THR A 4 -21.56 -15.97 -22.78
N GLY A 5 -20.83 -16.15 -21.67
CA GLY A 5 -21.17 -15.66 -20.33
C GLY A 5 -20.60 -14.26 -20.00
N PRO A 6 -21.03 -13.67 -18.88
CA PRO A 6 -20.37 -12.48 -18.31
C PRO A 6 -18.90 -12.82 -17.94
N PRO A 7 -18.01 -11.82 -17.84
CA PRO A 7 -16.63 -12.06 -17.42
C PRO A 7 -16.55 -12.64 -16.00
N PRO A 8 -15.55 -13.50 -15.71
CA PRO A 8 -15.32 -13.99 -14.35
C PRO A 8 -15.00 -12.84 -13.40
N ARG A 9 -15.38 -12.97 -12.12
CA ARG A 9 -15.16 -11.97 -11.06
C ARG A 9 -15.82 -10.62 -11.35
N TRP A 10 -16.77 -10.55 -12.29
CA TRP A 10 -17.44 -9.31 -12.67
C TRP A 10 -18.65 -9.02 -11.77
N ARG A 11 -19.36 -10.05 -11.31
CA ARG A 11 -20.65 -9.92 -10.61
C ARG A 11 -20.55 -9.08 -9.35
N ASN A 12 -19.60 -9.41 -8.48
CA ASN A 12 -19.38 -8.74 -7.20
C ASN A 12 -18.41 -7.56 -7.28
N CYS A 13 -17.77 -7.36 -8.44
CA CYS A 13 -16.92 -6.20 -8.70
C CYS A 13 -17.76 -4.90 -8.63
N PRO A 14 -17.35 -3.86 -7.88
CA PRO A 14 -18.10 -2.61 -7.78
C PRO A 14 -18.23 -1.92 -9.15
N ARG A 15 -19.39 -1.33 -9.47
CA ARG A 15 -19.66 -0.77 -10.80
C ARG A 15 -18.67 0.34 -11.22
N ARG A 16 -18.38 1.28 -10.31
CA ARG A 16 -17.54 2.46 -10.57
C ARG A 16 -16.78 2.91 -9.32
N GLY A 17 -15.71 3.68 -9.50
CA GLY A 17 -15.04 4.42 -8.44
C GLY A 17 -15.61 5.84 -8.28
N GLN A 18 -14.85 6.65 -7.55
CA GLN A 18 -15.01 8.11 -7.49
C GLN A 18 -14.20 8.79 -8.62
N PRO A 19 -14.55 10.02 -9.02
CA PRO A 19 -13.74 10.78 -9.97
C PRO A 19 -12.31 11.03 -9.45
N VAL A 20 -11.31 10.59 -10.21
CA VAL A 20 -9.89 10.84 -9.93
C VAL A 20 -9.51 12.21 -10.50
N ALA A 21 -8.88 13.03 -9.67
CA ALA A 21 -8.50 14.42 -10.00
C ALA A 21 -9.68 15.26 -10.55
N GLY A 22 -10.93 14.92 -10.17
CA GLY A 22 -12.14 15.57 -10.69
C GLY A 22 -12.38 15.37 -12.20
N LYS A 23 -11.66 14.45 -12.84
CA LYS A 23 -11.64 14.28 -14.31
C LYS A 23 -11.98 12.88 -14.78
N PHE A 24 -11.33 11.87 -14.22
CA PHE A 24 -11.46 10.50 -14.71
C PHE A 24 -12.42 9.70 -13.84
N LEU A 25 -13.42 9.06 -14.45
CA LEU A 25 -14.33 8.15 -13.76
C LEU A 25 -13.97 6.69 -14.08
N PRO A 26 -13.24 5.98 -13.20
CA PRO A 26 -12.90 4.58 -13.41
C PRO A 26 -14.10 3.67 -13.16
N MET A 27 -14.32 2.69 -14.03
CA MET A 27 -15.43 1.75 -13.91
C MET A 27 -15.10 0.36 -14.48
N LYS A 28 -15.86 -0.66 -14.06
CA LYS A 28 -15.86 -1.97 -14.73
C LYS A 28 -16.63 -1.87 -16.04
N THR A 29 -16.47 -2.85 -16.94
CA THR A 29 -17.26 -2.86 -18.18
C THR A 29 -18.74 -2.94 -17.87
N MET A 30 -19.56 -2.24 -18.65
CA MET A 30 -21.00 -2.44 -18.67
C MET A 30 -21.32 -3.77 -19.34
N LEU A 31 -22.45 -4.37 -19.00
CA LEU A 31 -23.01 -5.50 -19.73
C LEU A 31 -24.38 -5.08 -20.23
N GLY A 32 -24.70 -5.30 -21.50
CA GLY A 32 -26.00 -4.98 -22.07
C GLY A 32 -27.09 -6.03 -21.73
N PRO A 33 -28.36 -5.77 -22.10
CA PRO A 33 -29.50 -6.61 -21.73
C PRO A 33 -29.39 -8.10 -22.12
N LYS A 34 -28.57 -8.42 -23.13
CA LYS A 34 -28.31 -9.81 -23.54
C LYS A 34 -27.66 -10.71 -22.48
N TYR A 35 -27.18 -10.12 -21.37
CA TYR A 35 -26.61 -10.85 -20.24
C TYR A 35 -27.60 -10.97 -19.06
N ASP A 36 -28.84 -10.46 -19.18
CA ASP A 36 -29.80 -10.36 -18.07
C ASP A 36 -30.25 -11.71 -17.52
N ASP A 37 -30.26 -12.76 -18.35
CA ASP A 37 -30.56 -14.14 -17.94
C ASP A 37 -29.42 -14.76 -17.11
N LYS A 38 -28.21 -14.19 -17.18
CA LYS A 38 -27.00 -14.68 -16.50
C LYS A 38 -26.55 -13.76 -15.36
N VAL A 39 -27.14 -12.57 -15.24
CA VAL A 39 -26.77 -11.55 -14.25
C VAL A 39 -28.03 -11.13 -13.48
N PRO A 40 -28.10 -11.41 -12.16
CA PRO A 40 -29.20 -10.98 -11.33
C PRO A 40 -29.41 -9.47 -11.38
N GLU A 41 -30.66 -9.05 -11.23
CA GLU A 41 -31.06 -7.64 -11.37
C GLU A 41 -30.23 -6.70 -10.48
N GLU A 42 -29.97 -7.10 -9.24
CA GLU A 42 -29.19 -6.35 -8.26
C GLU A 42 -27.70 -6.16 -8.67
N ASN A 43 -27.17 -7.03 -9.54
CA ASN A 43 -25.80 -6.97 -10.05
C ASN A 43 -25.69 -6.33 -11.45
N ARG A 44 -26.81 -6.06 -12.14
CA ARG A 44 -26.81 -5.51 -13.51
C ARG A 44 -26.11 -4.15 -13.58
N PHE A 45 -25.45 -3.90 -14.70
CA PHE A 45 -24.82 -2.61 -14.99
C PHE A 45 -24.90 -2.33 -16.50
N HIS A 46 -26.09 -1.94 -16.95
CA HIS A 46 -26.35 -1.53 -18.33
C HIS A 46 -25.80 -0.12 -18.63
N PRO A 47 -25.51 0.22 -19.90
CA PRO A 47 -25.11 1.58 -20.29
C PRO A 47 -26.05 2.69 -19.80
N ASN A 48 -27.36 2.48 -19.87
CA ASN A 48 -28.35 3.45 -19.38
C ASN A 48 -28.20 3.77 -17.88
N MET A 49 -27.74 2.81 -17.06
CA MET A 49 -27.53 3.04 -15.63
C MET A 49 -26.41 4.07 -15.38
N LEU A 50 -25.38 4.09 -16.23
CA LEU A 50 -24.33 5.11 -16.17
C LEU A 50 -24.89 6.49 -16.54
N SER A 51 -25.67 6.57 -17.62
CA SER A 51 -26.28 7.81 -18.09
C SER A 51 -27.26 8.41 -17.05
N GLN A 52 -28.10 7.58 -16.43
CA GLN A 52 -29.00 8.00 -15.36
C GLN A 52 -28.24 8.50 -14.13
N TYR A 53 -27.16 7.81 -13.74
CA TYR A 53 -26.30 8.24 -12.65
C TYR A 53 -25.69 9.63 -12.92
N LEU A 54 -25.12 9.85 -14.10
CA LEU A 54 -24.54 11.14 -14.49
C LEU A 54 -25.59 12.27 -14.49
N LYS A 55 -26.79 12.00 -15.02
CA LYS A 55 -27.94 12.93 -14.97
C LYS A 55 -28.33 13.28 -13.53
N SER A 56 -28.36 12.30 -12.62
CA SER A 56 -28.70 12.52 -11.21
C SER A 56 -27.72 13.45 -10.49
N LEU A 57 -26.43 13.41 -10.88
CA LEU A 57 -25.40 14.28 -10.33
C LEU A 57 -25.27 15.62 -11.05
N LYS A 58 -26.05 15.85 -12.11
CA LYS A 58 -25.92 17.01 -13.01
C LYS A 58 -24.51 17.16 -13.57
N VAL A 59 -23.83 16.03 -13.82
CA VAL A 59 -22.49 15.97 -14.42
C VAL A 59 -22.59 15.35 -15.81
N LYS A 60 -21.84 15.88 -16.77
CA LYS A 60 -21.73 15.31 -18.11
C LYS A 60 -20.44 14.52 -18.26
N MET A 61 -20.52 13.38 -18.95
CA MET A 61 -19.37 12.67 -19.50
C MET A 61 -19.34 12.94 -20.99
N GLY A 62 -18.21 13.39 -21.52
CA GLY A 62 -18.09 13.64 -22.96
C GLY A 62 -17.25 12.62 -23.70
N LEU A 63 -16.47 11.80 -22.98
CA LEU A 63 -15.64 10.74 -23.56
C LEU A 63 -15.72 9.48 -22.70
N LEU A 64 -15.89 8.32 -23.35
CA LEU A 64 -15.74 6.99 -22.76
C LEU A 64 -14.62 6.25 -23.50
N VAL A 65 -13.59 5.83 -22.76
CA VAL A 65 -12.47 5.05 -23.27
C VAL A 65 -12.62 3.58 -22.83
N ASP A 66 -12.84 2.71 -23.81
CA ASP A 66 -12.97 1.28 -23.66
C ASP A 66 -11.62 0.58 -23.93
N LEU A 67 -11.04 -0.01 -22.88
CA LEU A 67 -9.75 -0.71 -22.90
C LEU A 67 -9.88 -2.23 -23.05
N THR A 68 -11.10 -2.75 -23.24
CA THR A 68 -11.33 -4.17 -23.48
C THR A 68 -10.95 -4.54 -24.92
N ASN A 69 -10.56 -5.79 -25.13
CA ASN A 69 -10.20 -6.30 -26.47
C ASN A 69 -11.39 -6.94 -27.20
N THR A 70 -12.61 -6.57 -26.84
CA THR A 70 -13.84 -7.18 -27.33
C THR A 70 -14.96 -6.15 -27.47
N THR A 71 -15.91 -6.37 -28.37
CA THR A 71 -17.13 -5.56 -28.50
C THR A 71 -18.37 -6.31 -27.99
N ARG A 72 -18.17 -7.46 -27.35
CA ARG A 72 -19.29 -8.33 -26.95
C ARG A 72 -20.06 -7.84 -25.73
N PHE A 73 -19.55 -6.90 -24.93
CA PHE A 73 -20.15 -6.62 -23.62
C PHE A 73 -21.41 -5.76 -23.70
N TYR A 74 -21.43 -4.71 -24.51
CA TYR A 74 -22.57 -3.80 -24.66
C TYR A 74 -22.54 -3.14 -26.03
N ASP A 75 -23.66 -2.55 -26.46
CA ASP A 75 -23.71 -1.77 -27.71
C ASP A 75 -23.16 -0.36 -27.46
N ARG A 76 -22.10 0.02 -28.18
CA ARG A 76 -21.51 1.36 -28.10
C ARG A 76 -22.50 2.47 -28.47
N ASN A 77 -23.49 2.17 -29.31
CA ASN A 77 -24.49 3.16 -29.72
C ASN A 77 -25.32 3.65 -28.52
N GLU A 78 -25.48 2.85 -27.45
CA GLU A 78 -26.16 3.29 -26.23
C GLU A 78 -25.40 4.42 -25.52
N ILE A 79 -24.08 4.46 -25.66
CA ILE A 79 -23.23 5.54 -25.12
C ILE A 79 -23.27 6.75 -26.06
N GLU A 80 -23.13 6.54 -27.37
CA GLU A 80 -23.09 7.62 -28.35
C GLU A 80 -24.43 8.38 -28.47
N LYS A 81 -25.57 7.69 -28.29
CA LYS A 81 -26.91 8.31 -28.28
C LYS A 81 -27.10 9.34 -27.16
N GLU A 82 -26.36 9.21 -26.06
CA GLU A 82 -26.38 10.14 -24.93
C GLU A 82 -25.40 11.32 -25.14
N GLY A 83 -24.82 11.44 -26.33
CA GLY A 83 -23.88 12.51 -26.68
C GLY A 83 -22.46 12.28 -26.17
N VAL A 84 -22.14 11.07 -25.68
CA VAL A 84 -20.81 10.71 -25.18
C VAL A 84 -19.97 10.13 -26.32
N LYS A 85 -18.80 10.71 -26.59
CA LYS A 85 -17.86 10.16 -27.58
C LYS A 85 -17.33 8.82 -27.09
N TYR A 86 -17.46 7.77 -27.90
CA TYR A 86 -16.90 6.44 -27.59
C TYR A 86 -15.59 6.22 -28.33
N VAL A 87 -14.54 5.77 -27.61
CA VAL A 87 -13.27 5.37 -28.22
C VAL A 87 -12.81 4.04 -27.64
N LYS A 88 -12.52 3.08 -28.52
CA LYS A 88 -11.89 1.82 -28.15
C LYS A 88 -10.38 1.92 -28.31
N LEU A 89 -9.64 1.74 -27.21
CA LEU A 89 -8.18 1.77 -27.20
C LEU A 89 -7.66 0.38 -26.76
N GLN A 90 -7.39 -0.46 -27.76
CA GLN A 90 -6.94 -1.83 -27.52
C GLN A 90 -5.55 -1.85 -26.89
N CYS A 91 -5.44 -2.54 -25.76
CA CYS A 91 -4.17 -2.80 -25.08
C CYS A 91 -3.67 -4.20 -25.46
N LYS A 92 -2.36 -4.44 -25.43
CA LYS A 92 -1.80 -5.78 -25.66
C LYS A 92 -2.45 -6.83 -24.73
N GLY A 93 -2.69 -8.02 -25.27
CA GLY A 93 -3.26 -9.17 -24.54
C GLY A 93 -2.30 -9.79 -23.53
N HIS A 94 -2.67 -10.95 -22.96
CA HIS A 94 -1.79 -11.80 -22.13
C HIS A 94 -1.28 -11.20 -20.81
N GLY A 95 -2.01 -10.24 -20.24
CA GLY A 95 -1.68 -9.70 -18.91
C GLY A 95 -0.53 -8.68 -18.90
N GLU A 96 0.02 -8.29 -20.05
CA GLU A 96 1.06 -7.25 -20.13
C GLU A 96 0.54 -5.85 -19.76
N CYS A 97 1.42 -5.01 -19.23
CA CYS A 97 1.16 -3.59 -18.97
C CYS A 97 0.92 -2.82 -20.28
N PRO A 98 0.12 -1.73 -20.29
CA PRO A 98 0.00 -0.84 -21.44
C PRO A 98 1.36 -0.34 -21.93
N SER A 99 1.63 -0.45 -23.23
CA SER A 99 2.90 -0.01 -23.82
C SER A 99 3.07 1.51 -23.79
N ALA A 100 4.29 2.00 -24.04
CA ALA A 100 4.53 3.44 -24.13
C ALA A 100 3.69 4.09 -25.25
N GLU A 101 3.52 3.41 -26.38
CA GLU A 101 2.68 3.87 -27.50
C GLU A 101 1.21 3.95 -27.10
N THR A 102 0.71 2.92 -26.39
CA THR A 102 -0.67 2.90 -25.87
C THR A 102 -0.91 4.04 -24.90
N THR A 103 0.07 4.31 -24.04
CA THR A 103 0.03 5.39 -23.05
C THR A 103 0.02 6.76 -23.74
N ALA A 104 0.90 6.97 -24.72
CA ALA A 104 0.94 8.19 -25.51
C ALA A 104 -0.34 8.41 -26.36
N MET A 105 -0.98 7.35 -26.85
CA MET A 105 -2.28 7.45 -27.53
C MET A 105 -3.39 7.85 -26.55
N PHE A 106 -3.43 7.25 -25.36
CA PHE A 106 -4.38 7.60 -24.32
C PHE A 106 -4.24 9.07 -23.90
N ILE A 107 -3.01 9.53 -23.68
CA ILE A 107 -2.71 10.90 -23.28
C ILE A 107 -3.19 11.90 -24.34
N ARG A 108 -2.79 11.72 -25.60
CA ARG A 108 -3.21 12.59 -26.71
C ARG A 108 -4.72 12.66 -26.86
N LEU A 109 -5.41 11.52 -26.70
CA LEU A 109 -6.86 11.45 -26.76
C LEU A 109 -7.51 12.29 -25.64
N CYS A 110 -7.01 12.14 -24.41
CA CYS A 110 -7.55 12.85 -23.25
C CYS A 110 -7.27 14.35 -23.31
N GLU A 111 -6.08 14.77 -23.74
CA GLU A 111 -5.75 16.19 -23.93
C GLU A 111 -6.66 16.86 -24.96
N HIS A 112 -6.79 16.27 -26.15
CA HIS A 112 -7.64 16.82 -27.20
C HIS A 112 -9.11 16.96 -26.77
N PHE A 113 -9.56 16.05 -25.91
CA PHE A 113 -10.88 16.14 -25.31
C PHE A 113 -10.96 17.26 -24.26
N MET A 114 -10.00 17.36 -23.35
CA MET A 114 -10.00 18.38 -22.29
C MET A 114 -9.89 19.81 -22.84
N GLU A 115 -9.18 20.01 -23.96
CA GLU A 115 -9.13 21.29 -24.67
C GLU A 115 -10.50 21.75 -25.17
N LYS A 116 -11.36 20.81 -25.58
CA LYS A 116 -12.69 21.11 -26.16
C LYS A 116 -13.80 21.19 -25.10
N THR A 117 -13.74 20.33 -24.10
CA THR A 117 -14.80 20.14 -23.10
C THR A 117 -14.22 20.04 -21.68
N PRO A 118 -13.65 21.14 -21.14
CA PRO A 118 -12.88 21.13 -19.90
C PRO A 118 -13.72 20.88 -18.64
N THR A 119 -15.05 20.93 -18.70
CA THR A 119 -15.94 20.68 -17.55
C THR A 119 -16.47 19.25 -17.50
N GLU A 120 -16.29 18.47 -18.56
CA GLU A 120 -16.88 17.12 -18.68
C GLU A 120 -15.92 16.05 -18.15
N LEU A 121 -16.49 14.92 -17.71
CA LEU A 121 -15.74 13.76 -17.25
C LEU A 121 -15.29 12.86 -18.42
N ILE A 122 -14.20 12.13 -18.18
CA ILE A 122 -13.72 11.04 -19.03
C ILE A 122 -13.96 9.72 -18.30
N GLY A 123 -14.85 8.89 -18.84
CA GLY A 123 -15.02 7.52 -18.38
C GLY A 123 -13.90 6.63 -18.90
N VAL A 124 -13.35 5.77 -18.05
CA VAL A 124 -12.31 4.82 -18.45
C VAL A 124 -12.64 3.45 -17.86
N HIS A 125 -12.68 2.42 -18.70
CA HIS A 125 -12.92 1.06 -18.24
C HIS A 125 -12.08 0.03 -18.98
N CYS A 126 -11.66 -1.00 -18.25
CA CYS A 126 -11.30 -2.30 -18.82
C CYS A 126 -12.41 -3.30 -18.45
N THR A 127 -12.09 -4.57 -18.25
CA THR A 127 -13.11 -5.54 -17.81
C THR A 127 -13.56 -5.27 -16.37
N HIS A 128 -12.62 -5.10 -15.43
CA HIS A 128 -12.94 -4.87 -14.00
C HIS A 128 -12.70 -3.42 -13.54
N GLY A 129 -11.97 -2.61 -14.30
CA GLY A 129 -11.76 -1.19 -14.01
C GLY A 129 -10.69 -0.87 -12.96
N PHE A 130 -9.64 -1.69 -12.85
CA PHE A 130 -8.56 -1.51 -11.86
C PHE A 130 -7.18 -1.38 -12.52
N ASN A 131 -6.63 -2.44 -13.10
CA ASN A 131 -5.23 -2.46 -13.54
C ASN A 131 -4.94 -1.60 -14.78
N ARG A 132 -5.43 -1.98 -15.97
CA ARG A 132 -5.25 -1.16 -17.21
C ARG A 132 -5.84 0.24 -17.06
N THR A 133 -7.01 0.34 -16.44
CA THR A 133 -7.68 1.61 -16.14
C THR A 133 -6.83 2.52 -15.26
N GLY A 134 -6.36 2.00 -14.11
CA GLY A 134 -5.53 2.76 -13.19
C GLY A 134 -4.18 3.13 -13.80
N PHE A 135 -3.55 2.21 -14.53
CA PHE A 135 -2.27 2.47 -15.19
C PHE A 135 -2.32 3.67 -16.12
N LEU A 136 -3.30 3.70 -17.04
CA LEU A 136 -3.43 4.79 -18.00
C LEU A 136 -3.85 6.11 -17.33
N ILE A 137 -4.72 6.07 -16.32
CA ILE A 137 -5.08 7.26 -15.53
C ILE A 137 -3.84 7.81 -14.81
N CYS A 138 -3.09 6.97 -14.10
CA CYS A 138 -1.89 7.41 -13.37
C CYS A 138 -0.84 7.98 -14.32
N ALA A 139 -0.58 7.34 -15.46
CA ALA A 139 0.34 7.85 -16.47
C ALA A 139 -0.07 9.25 -16.98
N TYR A 140 -1.37 9.49 -17.20
CA TYR A 140 -1.86 10.81 -17.56
C TYR A 140 -1.61 11.85 -16.47
N LEU A 141 -1.92 11.52 -15.20
CA LEU A 141 -1.74 12.44 -14.08
C LEU A 141 -0.27 12.86 -13.95
N VAL A 142 0.67 11.93 -14.14
CA VAL A 142 2.10 12.24 -14.12
C VAL A 142 2.49 13.09 -15.33
N GLU A 143 2.25 12.61 -16.56
CA GLU A 143 2.81 13.26 -17.76
C GLU A 143 2.16 14.61 -18.09
N LYS A 144 0.90 14.82 -17.69
CA LYS A 144 0.14 16.02 -18.08
C LYS A 144 -0.23 16.95 -16.94
N LEU A 145 -0.34 16.45 -15.71
CA LEU A 145 -0.72 17.27 -14.55
C LEU A 145 0.43 17.46 -13.56
N ASP A 146 1.64 16.97 -13.89
CA ASP A 146 2.85 17.05 -13.06
C ASP A 146 2.66 16.43 -11.66
N TRP A 147 1.82 15.40 -11.55
CA TRP A 147 1.70 14.63 -10.32
C TRP A 147 2.91 13.72 -10.13
N SER A 148 3.29 13.48 -8.88
CA SER A 148 4.21 12.38 -8.58
C SER A 148 3.49 11.03 -8.82
N VAL A 149 4.25 10.00 -9.21
CA VAL A 149 3.68 8.66 -9.45
C VAL A 149 3.03 8.08 -8.19
N GLU A 150 3.58 8.39 -7.00
CA GLU A 150 3.03 8.04 -5.70
C GLU A 150 1.66 8.68 -5.48
N ALA A 151 1.54 9.99 -5.74
CA ALA A 151 0.28 10.72 -5.59
C ALA A 151 -0.78 10.19 -6.57
N ALA A 152 -0.38 9.90 -7.82
CA ALA A 152 -1.27 9.36 -8.83
C ALA A 152 -1.81 7.97 -8.45
N VAL A 153 -0.92 7.05 -8.04
CA VAL A 153 -1.30 5.70 -7.60
C VAL A 153 -2.16 5.74 -6.33
N ALA A 154 -1.80 6.57 -5.35
CA ALA A 154 -2.57 6.72 -4.12
C ALA A 154 -3.97 7.30 -4.37
N ALA A 155 -4.09 8.32 -5.24
CA ALA A 155 -5.38 8.90 -5.58
C ALA A 155 -6.27 7.92 -6.34
N PHE A 156 -5.69 7.10 -7.24
CA PHE A 156 -6.44 6.03 -7.88
C PHE A 156 -6.90 4.97 -6.87
N ALA A 157 -6.04 4.55 -5.94
CA ALA A 157 -6.39 3.59 -4.90
C ALA A 157 -7.51 4.10 -3.97
N GLN A 158 -7.47 5.39 -3.60
CA GLN A 158 -8.53 6.02 -2.81
C GLN A 158 -9.85 6.11 -3.58
N ALA A 159 -9.79 6.50 -4.85
CA ALA A 159 -10.98 6.64 -5.69
C ALA A 159 -11.61 5.30 -6.09
N ARG A 160 -10.78 4.25 -6.20
CA ARG A 160 -11.18 2.93 -6.69
C ARG A 160 -10.45 1.83 -5.92
N ALA A 161 -10.78 1.70 -4.63
CA ALA A 161 -10.15 0.74 -3.73
C ALA A 161 -10.19 -0.71 -4.26
N PRO A 162 -9.07 -1.45 -4.25
CA PRO A 162 -7.78 -1.12 -3.62
C PRO A 162 -6.78 -0.41 -4.56
N GLY A 163 -7.23 -0.02 -5.76
CA GLY A 163 -6.39 0.56 -6.80
C GLY A 163 -5.84 -0.49 -7.77
N ILE A 164 -4.67 -0.21 -8.31
CA ILE A 164 -3.93 -1.17 -9.15
C ILE A 164 -3.41 -2.27 -8.21
N TYR A 165 -3.81 -3.51 -8.47
CA TYR A 165 -3.44 -4.67 -7.63
C TYR A 165 -2.48 -5.64 -8.31
N LYS A 166 -2.15 -5.41 -9.60
CA LYS A 166 -1.08 -6.12 -10.30
C LYS A 166 0.27 -5.46 -9.99
N GLY A 167 1.15 -6.18 -9.30
CA GLY A 167 2.44 -5.64 -8.83
C GLY A 167 3.40 -5.27 -9.96
N ASP A 168 3.35 -5.97 -11.08
CA ASP A 168 4.07 -5.64 -12.32
C ASP A 168 3.59 -4.31 -12.93
N TYR A 169 2.29 -4.00 -12.87
CA TYR A 169 1.74 -2.71 -13.31
C TYR A 169 2.24 -1.56 -12.43
N LEU A 170 2.26 -1.76 -11.11
CA LEU A 170 2.79 -0.77 -10.16
C LEU A 170 4.29 -0.53 -10.40
N LYS A 171 5.08 -1.61 -10.51
CA LYS A 171 6.51 -1.52 -10.82
C LYS A 171 6.77 -0.83 -12.14
N GLU A 172 6.00 -1.12 -13.18
CA GLU A 172 6.19 -0.50 -14.49
C GLU A 172 5.84 1.00 -14.48
N LEU A 173 4.80 1.42 -13.73
CA LEU A 173 4.53 2.86 -13.53
C LEU A 173 5.71 3.55 -12.86
N PHE A 174 6.20 2.99 -11.76
CA PHE A 174 7.31 3.55 -11.02
C PHE A 174 8.62 3.50 -11.81
N ARG A 175 8.86 2.47 -12.62
CA ARG A 175 9.99 2.41 -13.55
C ARG A 175 9.95 3.52 -14.61
N ARG A 176 8.76 3.91 -15.09
CA ARG A 176 8.60 4.96 -16.10
C ARG A 176 8.64 6.37 -15.52
N TYR A 177 8.08 6.56 -14.33
CA TYR A 177 7.70 7.87 -13.81
C TYR A 177 8.31 8.21 -12.44
N GLY A 178 9.08 7.31 -11.84
CA GLY A 178 9.73 7.47 -10.55
C GLY A 178 10.90 6.51 -10.38
N ASP A 179 11.06 5.95 -9.18
CA ASP A 179 12.02 4.89 -8.90
C ASP A 179 11.29 3.55 -8.74
N ILE A 180 11.74 2.50 -9.43
CA ILE A 180 11.12 1.17 -9.36
C ILE A 180 11.15 0.59 -7.94
N GLU A 181 12.11 0.99 -7.11
CA GLU A 181 12.24 0.56 -5.71
C GLU A 181 11.17 1.17 -4.80
N ASP A 182 10.60 2.32 -5.19
CA ASP A 182 9.51 3.00 -4.48
C ASP A 182 8.12 2.47 -4.90
N ALA A 183 8.08 1.53 -5.84
CA ALA A 183 6.83 0.90 -6.25
C ALA A 183 6.15 0.22 -5.05
N PRO A 184 4.90 0.60 -4.72
CA PRO A 184 4.19 0.00 -3.61
C PRO A 184 3.97 -1.49 -3.87
N ALA A 185 3.95 -2.28 -2.81
CA ALA A 185 3.54 -3.66 -2.92
C ALA A 185 2.11 -3.74 -3.47
N ALA A 186 1.82 -4.80 -4.23
CA ALA A 186 0.45 -5.06 -4.64
C ALA A 186 -0.45 -5.16 -3.39
N PRO A 187 -1.53 -4.36 -3.30
CA PRO A 187 -2.46 -4.46 -2.18
C PRO A 187 -3.11 -5.84 -2.12
N THR A 188 -3.60 -6.22 -0.94
CA THR A 188 -4.37 -7.46 -0.77
C THR A 188 -5.56 -7.48 -1.72
N LEU A 189 -5.75 -8.62 -2.40
CA LEU A 189 -6.85 -8.78 -3.34
C LEU A 189 -8.20 -8.62 -2.60
N PRO A 190 -9.16 -7.87 -3.17
CA PRO A 190 -10.50 -7.75 -2.61
C PRO A 190 -11.22 -9.08 -2.52
N GLU A 191 -12.16 -9.21 -1.57
CA GLU A 191 -12.98 -10.43 -1.39
C GLU A 191 -13.69 -10.86 -2.68
N TRP A 192 -14.20 -9.91 -3.47
CA TRP A 192 -14.89 -10.20 -4.75
C TRP A 192 -13.99 -10.86 -5.82
N CYS A 193 -12.67 -10.92 -5.62
CA CYS A 193 -11.75 -11.63 -6.52
C CYS A 193 -11.76 -13.15 -6.33
N PHE A 194 -12.41 -13.67 -5.27
CA PHE A 194 -12.39 -15.08 -4.91
C PHE A 194 -13.74 -15.81 -5.09
N ASP A 195 -14.77 -15.10 -5.57
CA ASP A 195 -16.17 -15.60 -5.54
C ASP A 195 -16.58 -16.46 -6.75
N ASP A 196 -15.79 -16.52 -7.83
CA ASP A 196 -16.13 -17.29 -9.03
C ASP A 196 -14.97 -18.27 -9.36
N ASP A 197 -15.11 -19.53 -8.91
CA ASP A 197 -14.24 -20.65 -9.27
C ASP A 197 -14.65 -21.20 -10.65
N ASP A 198 -14.20 -20.54 -11.72
CA ASP A 198 -14.28 -21.07 -13.08
C ASP A 198 -12.89 -20.91 -13.74
N GLY A 199 -12.24 -22.05 -14.00
CA GLY A 199 -10.82 -22.18 -14.31
C GLY A 199 -10.28 -21.57 -15.61
N ASP A 200 -8.94 -21.53 -15.68
CA ASP A 200 -8.02 -21.36 -16.82
C ASP A 200 -8.40 -20.34 -17.92
N GLN A 201 -8.97 -19.20 -17.55
CA GLN A 201 -9.28 -18.08 -18.45
C GLN A 201 -8.62 -16.78 -18.02
N ASP A 202 -8.22 -15.95 -18.99
CA ASP A 202 -7.73 -14.60 -18.75
C ASP A 202 -8.86 -13.62 -18.37
N ASP A 203 -8.50 -12.41 -17.93
CA ASP A 203 -9.44 -11.35 -17.52
C ASP A 203 -10.43 -10.93 -18.63
N ASP A 204 -10.23 -11.36 -19.89
CA ASP A 204 -11.05 -11.06 -21.04
C ASP A 204 -11.90 -12.27 -21.53
N GLY A 205 -11.75 -13.44 -20.90
CA GLY A 205 -12.48 -14.68 -21.19
C GLY A 205 -11.86 -15.57 -22.26
N ASN A 206 -10.53 -15.47 -22.49
CA ASN A 206 -9.79 -16.33 -23.42
C ASN A 206 -9.10 -17.49 -22.67
N VAL A 207 -9.02 -18.67 -23.30
CA VAL A 207 -8.40 -19.89 -22.75
C VAL A 207 -6.86 -19.80 -22.84
N ILE A 208 -6.14 -20.12 -21.76
CA ILE A 208 -4.67 -20.14 -21.74
C ILE A 208 -4.16 -21.46 -22.34
N GLY A 209 -3.44 -21.40 -23.47
CA GLY A 209 -2.85 -22.58 -24.12
C GLY A 209 -1.57 -23.07 -23.42
N GLN A 210 -1.47 -24.38 -23.16
CA GLN A 210 -0.24 -25.05 -22.73
C GLN A 210 0.71 -25.27 -23.91
N GLU A 211 1.97 -24.83 -23.80
CA GLU A 211 3.07 -25.37 -24.62
C GLU A 211 4.13 -26.06 -23.75
N SER A 212 4.11 -27.40 -23.91
CA SER A 212 5.16 -28.43 -23.85
C SER A 212 6.49 -28.20 -23.10
N GLN A 213 6.71 -29.11 -22.14
CA GLN A 213 7.98 -29.45 -21.49
C GLN A 213 8.96 -30.20 -22.42
N SER A 214 10.26 -30.11 -22.10
CA SER A 214 11.17 -31.25 -22.17
C SER A 214 12.13 -31.22 -20.97
N GLY A 215 11.97 -32.18 -20.03
CA GLY A 215 12.80 -32.38 -18.83
C GLY A 215 14.13 -33.09 -19.09
N PRO A 216 14.81 -33.66 -18.06
CA PRO A 216 14.19 -34.68 -17.20
C PRO A 216 14.44 -34.60 -15.67
N SER A 217 13.49 -35.20 -14.93
CA SER A 217 13.52 -35.95 -13.64
C SER A 217 14.70 -35.75 -12.67
N SER A 218 14.54 -35.73 -11.33
CA SER A 218 13.47 -36.24 -10.46
C SER A 218 13.76 -35.83 -9.01
N SER A 219 12.73 -35.47 -8.25
CA SER A 219 12.44 -35.95 -6.88
C SER A 219 11.35 -35.09 -6.27
N GLU A 220 10.22 -35.73 -6.00
CA GLU A 220 9.11 -35.16 -5.25
C GLU A 220 9.56 -34.75 -3.86
N SER A 221 9.23 -33.52 -3.44
CA SER A 221 8.98 -33.22 -2.03
C SER A 221 7.97 -32.08 -1.89
N ALA A 222 7.12 -32.23 -0.88
CA ALA A 222 5.88 -31.52 -0.53
C ALA A 222 6.04 -29.98 -0.25
N PRO A 223 4.99 -29.25 0.17
CA PRO A 223 4.80 -27.82 -0.09
C PRO A 223 5.79 -26.89 0.62
N GLY A 224 6.24 -25.85 -0.10
CA GLY A 224 7.20 -24.85 0.37
C GLY A 224 6.64 -23.97 1.50
N LYS A 225 7.12 -24.23 2.72
CA LYS A 225 6.84 -23.48 3.96
C LYS A 225 7.23 -22.00 3.84
N ARG A 226 6.36 -21.11 4.37
CA ARG A 226 6.74 -19.76 4.81
C ARG A 226 8.03 -19.84 5.62
N ARG A 227 9.05 -19.07 5.24
CA ARG A 227 10.35 -19.07 5.92
C ARG A 227 10.14 -18.62 7.37
N LYS A 228 10.21 -19.58 8.30
CA LYS A 228 10.07 -19.36 9.74
C LYS A 228 11.29 -18.55 10.19
N GLU A 229 11.09 -17.32 10.65
CA GLU A 229 12.15 -16.54 11.30
C GLU A 229 12.74 -17.38 12.45
N ARG A 230 14.07 -17.50 12.49
CA ARG A 230 14.76 -18.26 13.55
C ARG A 230 14.76 -17.40 14.81
N LEU A 231 13.97 -17.81 15.80
CA LEU A 231 14.01 -17.26 17.15
C LEU A 231 15.43 -17.42 17.73
N LYS A 232 16.09 -16.29 18.05
CA LYS A 232 17.39 -16.29 18.73
C LYS A 232 17.17 -16.44 20.23
N PHE A 233 17.26 -17.67 20.73
CA PHE A 233 17.20 -17.94 22.17
C PHE A 233 18.51 -17.48 22.85
N GLY A 234 18.39 -16.83 24.02
CA GLY A 234 19.53 -16.37 24.79
C GLY A 234 20.19 -15.11 24.23
N ALA A 235 19.41 -14.23 23.59
CA ALA A 235 19.92 -12.91 23.21
C ALA A 235 20.30 -12.13 24.47
N ILE A 236 21.44 -11.46 24.43
CA ILE A 236 21.96 -10.67 25.55
C ILE A 236 21.54 -9.21 25.31
N PHE A 237 20.91 -8.59 26.31
CA PHE A 237 20.42 -7.22 26.19
C PHE A 237 21.55 -6.18 26.07
N VAL A 238 22.56 -6.24 26.91
CA VAL A 238 23.78 -5.43 26.74
C VAL A 238 24.97 -6.33 27.02
N GLU A 239 25.91 -6.40 26.07
CA GLU A 239 27.09 -7.24 26.24
C GLU A 239 27.92 -6.79 27.45
N GLY A 240 28.32 -7.75 28.28
CA GLY A 240 29.18 -7.49 29.44
C GLY A 240 28.52 -6.82 30.65
N VAL A 241 27.22 -6.48 30.60
CA VAL A 241 26.51 -5.82 31.71
C VAL A 241 25.15 -6.46 31.98
N THR A 242 24.91 -6.87 33.22
CA THR A 242 23.59 -7.35 33.65
C THR A 242 22.74 -6.18 34.10
N VAL A 243 21.66 -5.89 33.36
CA VAL A 243 20.68 -4.87 33.75
C VAL A 243 19.56 -5.53 34.56
N LYS A 244 19.34 -5.04 35.78
CA LYS A 244 18.27 -5.56 36.66
C LYS A 244 16.90 -5.32 36.03
N GLY A 245 16.01 -6.30 36.16
CA GLY A 245 14.62 -6.19 35.68
C GLY A 245 14.44 -6.37 34.17
N VAL A 246 15.47 -6.84 33.46
CA VAL A 246 15.37 -7.12 32.01
C VAL A 246 15.25 -8.62 31.78
N THR A 247 14.24 -9.03 31.00
CA THR A 247 14.04 -10.43 30.61
C THR A 247 13.76 -10.56 29.13
N GLN A 248 14.43 -11.50 28.45
CA GLN A 248 14.13 -11.79 27.05
C GLN A 248 12.74 -12.43 26.92
N VAL A 249 11.90 -11.86 26.07
CA VAL A 249 10.60 -12.42 25.71
C VAL A 249 10.81 -13.44 24.60
N THR A 250 10.54 -14.71 24.91
CA THR A 250 10.63 -15.82 23.94
C THR A 250 9.30 -16.56 23.77
N THR A 251 8.31 -16.25 24.61
CA THR A 251 7.01 -16.92 24.66
C THR A 251 6.05 -16.39 23.60
N GLN A 252 5.39 -17.31 22.90
CA GLN A 252 4.31 -17.00 21.96
C GLN A 252 2.94 -17.09 22.67
N PRO A 253 1.92 -16.31 22.26
CA PRO A 253 1.87 -15.39 21.12
C PRO A 253 2.49 -14.01 21.38
N LYS A 254 2.84 -13.71 22.65
CA LYS A 254 3.25 -12.39 23.11
C LYS A 254 4.43 -11.82 22.31
N LEU A 255 5.44 -12.63 22.02
CA LEU A 255 6.57 -12.22 21.20
C LEU A 255 6.15 -11.76 19.80
N ALA A 256 5.33 -12.55 19.10
CA ALA A 256 4.85 -12.18 17.76
C ALA A 256 3.94 -10.94 17.78
N GLU A 257 3.16 -10.75 18.85
CA GLU A 257 2.36 -9.54 19.04
C GLU A 257 3.22 -8.29 19.18
N ILE A 258 4.27 -8.33 20.01
CA ILE A 258 5.19 -7.20 20.21
C ILE A 258 5.95 -6.89 18.92
N GLN A 259 6.50 -7.92 18.26
CA GLN A 259 7.23 -7.76 17.00
C GLN A 259 6.32 -7.18 15.91
N ARG A 260 5.12 -7.72 15.74
CA ARG A 260 4.12 -7.21 14.78
C ARG A 260 3.72 -5.78 15.11
N LYS A 261 3.50 -5.44 16.38
CA LYS A 261 3.13 -4.08 16.79
C LYS A 261 4.27 -3.08 16.56
N CYS A 262 5.51 -3.46 16.86
CA CYS A 262 6.69 -2.65 16.56
C CYS A 262 6.84 -2.44 15.05
N GLN A 263 6.62 -3.50 14.27
CA GLN A 263 6.62 -3.49 12.81
C GLN A 263 5.52 -2.57 12.23
N GLU A 264 4.29 -2.65 12.74
CA GLU A 264 3.17 -1.77 12.38
C GLU A 264 3.46 -0.31 12.72
N PHE A 265 4.01 -0.04 13.91
CA PHE A 265 4.34 1.32 14.35
C PHE A 265 5.52 1.92 13.58
N ALA A 266 6.44 1.09 13.11
CA ALA A 266 7.53 1.46 12.20
C ALA A 266 7.10 1.51 10.73
N GLU A 267 5.82 1.24 10.42
CA GLU A 267 5.25 1.23 9.07
C GLU A 267 6.01 0.27 8.13
N TRP A 268 6.47 -0.86 8.67
CA TRP A 268 7.21 -1.89 7.93
C TRP A 268 6.29 -3.04 7.51
N GLU A 269 6.04 -3.20 6.22
CA GLU A 269 5.03 -4.17 5.74
C GLU A 269 5.64 -5.48 5.18
N LYS A 270 6.97 -5.60 5.16
CA LYS A 270 7.71 -6.78 4.64
C LYS A 270 7.92 -7.85 5.72
N SER A 271 8.07 -9.12 5.33
CA SER A 271 8.53 -10.19 6.23
C SER A 271 9.99 -9.96 6.64
N GLY A 272 10.37 -10.24 7.89
CA GLY A 272 11.68 -9.82 8.39
C GLY A 272 11.65 -8.36 8.77
N PHE A 273 11.15 -8.04 9.97
CA PHE A 273 11.33 -6.70 10.53
C PHE A 273 12.82 -6.52 10.84
N PRO A 274 13.52 -5.55 10.22
CA PRO A 274 14.94 -5.37 10.43
C PRO A 274 15.26 -4.84 11.83
N GLY A 275 14.29 -4.60 12.70
CA GLY A 275 14.56 -4.08 14.04
C GLY A 275 15.29 -2.74 13.98
N ALA A 276 16.25 -2.56 14.88
CA ALA A 276 17.03 -1.34 15.04
C ALA A 276 18.25 -1.23 14.08
N GLN A 277 18.19 -1.77 12.86
CA GLN A 277 19.36 -1.81 11.96
C GLN A 277 19.81 -0.41 11.51
N PRO A 278 21.13 -0.13 11.52
CA PRO A 278 21.66 1.10 10.96
C PRO A 278 21.56 1.10 9.43
N VAL A 279 21.35 2.28 8.85
CA VAL A 279 21.41 2.47 7.41
C VAL A 279 22.83 2.87 7.04
N SER A 280 23.52 2.04 6.26
CA SER A 280 24.84 2.38 5.72
C SER A 280 24.71 3.47 4.66
N MET A 281 25.46 4.56 4.81
CA MET A 281 25.48 5.63 3.83
C MET A 281 26.50 5.32 2.71
N ASP A 282 26.08 5.49 1.47
CA ASP A 282 26.90 5.36 0.26
C ASP A 282 26.62 6.53 -0.69
N ARG A 283 27.34 6.59 -1.82
CA ARG A 283 27.20 7.70 -2.78
C ARG A 283 25.80 7.76 -3.43
N ARG A 284 25.01 6.69 -3.37
CA ARG A 284 23.67 6.61 -3.96
C ARG A 284 22.61 7.12 -2.99
N ASN A 285 22.80 6.92 -1.69
CA ASN A 285 21.84 7.33 -0.66
C ASN A 285 22.25 8.59 0.13
N LEU A 286 23.46 9.14 -0.10
CA LEU A 286 23.90 10.41 0.51
C LEU A 286 22.92 11.55 0.27
N ARG A 287 22.29 11.57 -0.91
CA ARG A 287 21.26 12.52 -1.31
C ARG A 287 20.04 12.53 -0.39
N PHE A 288 19.78 11.46 0.37
CA PHE A 288 18.67 11.43 1.34
C PHE A 288 18.83 12.45 2.47
N LEU A 289 20.08 12.85 2.76
CA LEU A 289 20.35 13.96 3.69
C LEU A 289 19.82 15.28 3.13
N GLU A 290 19.92 15.51 1.82
CA GLU A 290 19.46 16.75 1.19
C GLU A 290 17.92 16.81 1.03
N GLN A 291 17.28 15.64 0.92
CA GLN A 291 15.85 15.53 0.65
C GLN A 291 14.95 15.71 1.88
N ASN A 292 15.47 15.42 3.08
CA ASN A 292 14.67 15.43 4.30
C ASN A 292 15.34 16.29 5.38
N PRO A 293 14.59 17.13 6.12
CA PRO A 293 15.16 17.85 7.26
C PRO A 293 15.59 16.85 8.35
N TYR A 294 16.88 16.77 8.60
CA TYR A 294 17.44 15.93 9.65
C TYR A 294 18.15 16.77 10.71
N LYS A 295 18.37 16.17 11.87
CA LYS A 295 19.22 16.72 12.92
C LYS A 295 20.39 15.78 13.13
N VAL A 296 21.56 16.34 13.32
CA VAL A 296 22.76 15.59 13.67
C VAL A 296 22.95 15.72 15.17
N SER A 297 23.26 14.60 15.81
CA SER A 297 23.73 14.56 17.19
C SER A 297 25.12 13.94 17.22
N TRP A 298 25.79 14.07 18.36
CA TRP A 298 26.99 13.29 18.65
C TRP A 298 26.66 11.79 18.55
N LYS A 299 27.62 11.02 18.03
CA LYS A 299 27.49 9.57 17.98
C LYS A 299 27.73 9.01 19.38
N ALA A 300 26.74 8.31 19.93
CA ALA A 300 26.94 7.54 21.14
C ALA A 300 27.68 6.22 20.84
N ASP A 301 28.37 5.72 21.86
CA ASP A 301 28.98 4.39 21.82
C ASP A 301 28.10 3.42 22.60
N GLY A 302 26.99 3.02 21.98
CA GLY A 302 25.98 2.17 22.57
C GLY A 302 25.31 1.22 21.58
N THR A 303 24.32 0.50 22.08
CA THR A 303 23.52 -0.45 21.29
C THR A 303 22.19 0.19 20.94
N ARG A 304 21.84 0.23 19.65
CA ARG A 304 20.58 0.80 19.18
C ARG A 304 19.42 -0.13 19.51
N TYR A 305 18.36 0.45 20.07
CA TYR A 305 17.13 -0.24 20.45
C TYR A 305 15.92 0.58 20.05
N MET A 306 14.85 -0.09 19.66
CA MET A 306 13.53 0.52 19.59
C MET A 306 12.77 0.21 20.87
N MET A 307 12.15 1.21 21.49
CA MET A 307 11.35 1.02 22.71
C MET A 307 9.86 1.12 22.39
N LEU A 308 9.14 0.01 22.59
CA LEU A 308 7.68 -0.03 22.53
C LEU A 308 7.10 0.13 23.95
N ILE A 309 6.38 1.23 24.17
CA ILE A 309 5.64 1.50 25.40
C ILE A 309 4.18 1.18 25.14
N ASN A 310 3.69 0.07 25.70
CA ASN A 310 2.35 -0.45 25.45
C ASN A 310 1.43 -0.40 26.68
N GLY A 311 1.85 0.30 27.73
CA GLY A 311 1.12 0.46 28.98
C GLY A 311 1.98 0.22 30.21
N LYS A 312 1.35 0.29 31.38
CA LYS A 312 2.03 0.06 32.66
C LYS A 312 2.59 -1.35 32.71
N ASN A 313 3.86 -1.49 33.08
CA ASN A 313 4.61 -2.76 33.07
C ASN A 313 4.70 -3.45 31.71
N GLU A 314 4.41 -2.76 30.61
CA GLU A 314 4.38 -3.29 29.25
C GLU A 314 5.35 -2.51 28.36
N VAL A 315 6.59 -2.38 28.84
CA VAL A 315 7.69 -1.71 28.14
C VAL A 315 8.65 -2.75 27.58
N HIS A 316 8.91 -2.65 26.27
CA HIS A 316 9.72 -3.62 25.55
C HIS A 316 10.79 -2.92 24.71
N MET A 317 11.97 -3.51 24.67
CA MET A 317 13.09 -3.09 23.83
C MET A 317 13.32 -4.12 22.73
N ILE A 318 13.50 -3.65 21.50
CA ILE A 318 13.70 -4.50 20.31
C ILE A 318 15.08 -4.19 19.73
N ASP A 319 15.92 -5.22 19.60
CA ASP A 319 17.28 -5.10 19.05
C ASP A 319 17.33 -5.17 17.51
N ARG A 320 18.54 -5.27 16.97
CA ARG A 320 18.81 -5.39 15.52
C ARG A 320 18.46 -6.76 14.93
N ASP A 321 18.38 -7.78 15.77
CA ASP A 321 18.02 -9.16 15.40
C ASP A 321 16.52 -9.43 15.61
N ASN A 322 15.73 -8.38 15.92
CA ASN A 322 14.32 -8.46 16.27
C ASN A 322 14.06 -9.27 17.57
N SER A 323 15.06 -9.40 18.45
CA SER A 323 14.90 -9.95 19.79
C SER A 323 14.18 -8.94 20.68
N VAL A 324 13.24 -9.43 21.50
CA VAL A 324 12.41 -8.58 22.37
C VAL A 324 12.80 -8.78 23.82
N PHE A 325 12.99 -7.69 24.54
CA PHE A 325 13.30 -7.67 25.97
C PHE A 325 12.25 -6.87 26.73
N HIS A 326 11.64 -7.49 27.74
CA HIS A 326 10.75 -6.81 28.67
C HIS A 326 11.56 -6.11 29.76
N ILE A 327 11.19 -4.87 30.06
CA ILE A 327 11.83 -4.04 31.09
C ILE A 327 10.82 -3.83 32.23
N ALA A 328 11.09 -4.44 33.38
CA ALA A 328 10.26 -4.32 34.58
C ALA A 328 10.45 -2.98 35.28
N ASN A 329 9.38 -2.48 35.92
CA ASN A 329 9.37 -1.29 36.76
C ASN A 329 9.81 0.02 36.07
N LEU A 330 9.72 0.08 34.74
CA LEU A 330 9.96 1.31 33.98
C LEU A 330 8.61 1.98 33.68
N GLU A 331 8.43 3.20 34.18
CA GLU A 331 7.18 3.95 34.05
C GLU A 331 7.34 5.26 33.27
N PHE A 332 6.39 5.55 32.38
CA PHE A 332 6.29 6.77 31.59
C PHE A 332 4.94 7.45 31.88
N PRO A 333 4.86 8.34 32.88
CA PRO A 333 3.62 9.05 33.19
C PRO A 333 3.26 10.06 32.09
N PHE A 334 1.97 10.17 31.79
CA PHE A 334 1.45 11.14 30.84
C PHE A 334 1.47 12.53 31.47
N ARG A 335 2.09 13.50 30.79
CA ARG A 335 2.33 14.83 31.36
C ARG A 335 1.08 15.52 31.92
N LYS A 336 -0.07 15.37 31.27
CA LYS A 336 -1.32 16.03 31.69
C LYS A 336 -2.02 15.32 32.84
N ASP A 337 -1.70 14.05 33.08
CA ASP A 337 -2.19 13.27 34.21
C ASP A 337 -1.14 12.24 34.61
N LEU A 338 -0.38 12.55 35.68
CA LEU A 338 0.73 11.72 36.16
C LEU A 338 0.30 10.33 36.66
N ARG A 339 -1.01 10.07 36.78
CA ARG A 339 -1.56 8.76 37.15
C ARG A 339 -1.73 7.84 35.92
N VAL A 340 -1.72 8.41 34.72
CA VAL A 340 -1.89 7.69 33.46
C VAL A 340 -0.52 7.38 32.89
N HIS A 341 -0.31 6.14 32.47
CA HIS A 341 0.92 5.72 31.81
C HIS A 341 0.79 5.84 30.29
N LEU A 342 1.87 6.18 29.59
CA LEU A 342 1.91 6.18 28.13
C LEU A 342 1.56 4.79 27.57
N VAL A 343 0.85 4.79 26.44
CA VAL A 343 0.47 3.59 25.69
C VAL A 343 0.73 3.85 24.20
N ASN A 344 0.80 2.79 23.40
CA ASN A 344 0.86 2.89 21.93
C ASN A 344 1.93 3.87 21.41
N THR A 345 3.12 3.84 22.01
CA THR A 345 4.25 4.73 21.67
C THR A 345 5.47 3.89 21.27
N LEU A 346 6.13 4.28 20.17
CA LEU A 346 7.38 3.68 19.69
C LEU A 346 8.47 4.74 19.61
N LEU A 347 9.59 4.46 20.26
CA LEU A 347 10.75 5.34 20.33
C LEU A 347 11.94 4.68 19.64
N ASP A 348 12.80 5.49 19.03
CA ASP A 348 14.10 5.08 18.50
C ASP A 348 15.21 5.78 19.29
N GLY A 349 16.24 5.02 19.63
CA GLY A 349 17.28 5.48 20.52
C GLY A 349 18.40 4.48 20.72
N GLU A 350 19.32 4.84 21.59
CA GLU A 350 20.53 4.08 21.85
C GLU A 350 20.74 3.88 23.36
N MET A 351 20.98 2.63 23.75
CA MET A 351 21.34 2.26 25.11
C MET A 351 22.85 2.39 25.27
N ILE A 352 23.26 3.25 26.19
CA ILE A 352 24.66 3.42 26.60
C ILE A 352 24.84 2.94 28.04
N ILE A 353 26.06 2.56 28.38
CA ILE A 353 26.46 2.30 29.78
C ILE A 353 27.34 3.46 30.23
N ASP A 354 26.77 4.34 31.04
CA ASP A 354 27.50 5.45 31.65
C ASP A 354 28.21 4.97 32.93
N LYS A 355 29.25 5.69 33.36
CA LYS A 355 29.97 5.40 34.62
C LYS A 355 29.72 6.52 35.60
N VAL A 356 28.78 6.31 36.52
CA VAL A 356 28.50 7.25 37.61
C VAL A 356 29.18 6.74 38.87
N ASN A 357 30.15 7.49 39.40
CA ASN A 357 30.95 7.10 40.56
C ASN A 357 31.61 5.70 40.41
N GLY A 358 32.04 5.36 39.18
CA GLY A 358 32.66 4.06 38.87
C GLY A 358 31.67 2.90 38.68
N GLN A 359 30.37 3.10 38.92
CA GLN A 359 29.36 2.08 38.70
C GLN A 359 28.74 2.19 37.30
N PRO A 360 28.55 1.07 36.58
CA PRO A 360 27.88 1.08 35.28
C PRO A 360 26.38 1.37 35.46
N VAL A 361 25.90 2.43 34.82
CA VAL A 361 24.50 2.85 34.83
C VAL A 361 23.97 2.82 33.39
N PRO A 362 23.01 1.94 33.06
CA PRO A 362 22.40 1.93 31.74
C PRO A 362 21.53 3.18 31.55
N ARG A 363 21.72 3.88 30.43
CA ARG A 363 20.89 5.03 30.03
C ARG A 363 20.44 4.86 28.59
N TYR A 364 19.14 5.06 28.37
CA TYR A 364 18.56 5.05 27.02
C TYR A 364 18.41 6.48 26.50
N LEU A 365 19.15 6.80 25.44
CA LEU A 365 19.11 8.08 24.77
C LEU A 365 18.09 8.01 23.63
N ILE A 366 16.96 8.69 23.80
CA ILE A 366 15.91 8.75 22.77
C ILE A 366 16.31 9.78 21.73
N TYR A 367 16.35 9.37 20.46
CA TYR A 367 16.67 10.23 19.32
C TYR A 367 15.43 10.63 18.55
N ASP A 368 14.47 9.72 18.37
CA ASP A 368 13.23 10.01 17.66
C ASP A 368 12.02 9.32 18.27
N ILE A 369 10.85 9.90 18.04
CA ILE A 369 9.55 9.34 18.38
C ILE A 369 8.89 8.94 17.07
N ILE A 370 8.81 7.63 16.83
CA ILE A 370 8.24 7.06 15.60
C ILE A 370 6.72 7.10 15.68
N LYS A 371 6.15 6.73 16.83
CA LYS A 371 4.71 6.76 17.08
C LYS A 371 4.44 7.25 18.51
N PHE A 372 3.37 8.02 18.71
CA PHE A 372 3.01 8.55 20.03
C PHE A 372 1.52 8.39 20.32
N ASN A 373 1.19 7.69 21.41
CA ASN A 373 -0.11 7.67 22.08
C ASN A 373 -1.34 7.53 21.17
N VAL A 374 -1.30 6.56 20.25
CA VAL A 374 -2.41 6.32 19.30
C VAL A 374 -3.58 5.65 20.02
N SER A 375 -4.78 6.22 19.93
CA SER A 375 -6.03 5.59 20.39
C SER A 375 -6.85 5.06 19.22
N SER A 376 -7.54 3.92 19.39
CA SER A 376 -8.39 3.26 18.38
C SER A 376 -9.54 4.13 17.83
N ALA A 377 -9.82 5.29 18.44
CA ALA A 377 -10.92 6.20 18.09
C ALA A 377 -10.48 7.49 17.38
N MET A 378 -9.20 7.63 17.01
CA MET A 378 -8.72 8.80 16.27
C MET A 378 -7.94 8.37 15.02
N PRO A 379 -8.29 8.86 13.81
CA PRO A 379 -7.46 8.69 12.63
C PRO A 379 -6.07 9.25 12.90
N VAL A 380 -5.03 8.59 12.36
CA VAL A 380 -3.63 8.99 12.47
C VAL A 380 -3.47 10.45 12.06
N GLN A 381 -3.40 11.35 13.04
CA GLN A 381 -3.22 12.77 12.80
C GLN A 381 -1.75 12.97 12.42
N ARG A 382 -1.44 13.08 11.13
CA ARG A 382 -0.21 13.75 10.65
C ARG A 382 -0.30 15.23 11.02
N ARG A 383 -0.15 15.57 12.30
CA ARG A 383 0.20 16.93 12.72
C ARG A 383 1.70 17.07 12.55
N SER A 384 2.13 18.06 11.76
CA SER A 384 3.53 18.40 11.50
C SER A 384 4.42 18.13 12.72
N CYS A 385 5.27 17.09 12.60
CA CYS A 385 6.00 16.53 13.74
C CYS A 385 7.07 17.46 14.31
N TYR A 386 7.46 18.55 13.64
CA TYR A 386 8.58 19.38 14.07
C TYR A 386 8.34 20.07 15.42
N HIS A 387 7.11 20.53 15.70
CA HIS A 387 6.81 21.23 16.95
C HIS A 387 6.53 20.29 18.13
N HIS A 388 6.03 19.07 17.87
CA HIS A 388 5.79 18.05 18.92
C HIS A 388 7.05 17.24 19.26
N LYS A 389 7.93 16.93 18.28
CA LYS A 389 9.19 16.19 18.53
C LYS A 389 10.05 16.86 19.61
N TYR A 390 10.28 18.17 19.50
CA TYR A 390 11.04 18.92 20.51
C TYR A 390 10.30 19.10 21.85
N TYR A 391 8.97 19.14 21.83
CA TYR A 391 8.16 19.31 23.05
C TYR A 391 8.14 18.02 23.90
N CYS A 392 7.95 16.86 23.28
CA CYS A 392 8.02 15.56 23.96
C CYS A 392 9.43 15.28 24.48
N LEU A 393 10.48 15.46 23.65
CA LEU A 393 11.87 15.21 24.06
C LEU A 393 12.36 16.12 25.20
N ARG A 394 11.85 17.36 25.35
CA ARG A 394 12.22 18.25 26.48
C ARG A 394 11.44 17.98 27.76
N THR A 395 10.28 17.33 27.69
CA THR A 395 9.31 17.35 28.80
C THR A 395 8.89 15.96 29.28
N GLU A 396 9.31 14.92 28.57
CA GLU A 396 9.02 13.51 28.90
C GLU A 396 10.30 12.68 29.14
N GLN A 397 11.47 13.31 29.32
CA GLN A 397 12.60 12.59 29.92
C GLN A 397 12.29 12.32 31.39
N PRO A 398 12.38 11.07 31.87
CA PRO A 398 12.43 10.81 33.29
C PRO A 398 13.76 11.35 33.82
N PHE A 399 13.70 12.07 34.94
CA PHE A 399 14.85 12.29 35.81
C PHE A 399 15.41 10.95 36.30
#